data_AF-A0A945WFL8-F1
#
_entry.id   AF-A0A945WFL8-F1
#
_cell.length_a   1.000
_cell.length_b   1.000
_cell.length_c   1.000
_cell.angle_alpha   90.00
_cell.angle_beta   90.00
_cell.angle_gamma   90.00
#
_symmetry.space_group_name_H-M   'P 1'
#
loop_
_entity.id
_entity.type
_entity.pdbx_description
1 polymer ?
#
loop_
_entity_poly.entity_id
_entity_poly.type
_entity_poly.pdbx_seq_one_letter_code
_entity_poly.pdbx_strand_id
1 'polypeptide(L)'
;MQEHHTFEIKEFISKAKHSVQLYSRSPIPPLILDYLFLLLEQRISLDLFIGEAIPENVESEPYYLYKIIHLGKEGANLYNGKQFFGNRAIICQRDYNQIIRLDIENDVIESFTSDQEEFKSFRSLLELQTASEDEFRKEPGDIQIHFKTDDKISLKNSKVGVEWKVENAERVEIDMLGIVENEGTDQIRITEDLIINLY
;
A
#
# COMPACT_ATOMS: atom_id res chain seq x y z
N MET A 1 10.57 -0.05 24.21
CA MET A 1 9.23 0.23 23.65
C MET A 1 9.31 0.36 22.13
N GLN A 2 9.93 1.42 21.59
CA GLN A 2 10.04 1.64 20.13
C GLN A 2 10.76 0.50 19.37
N GLU A 3 11.80 -0.10 19.97
CA GLU A 3 12.49 -1.27 19.38
C GLU A 3 11.63 -2.54 19.37
N HIS A 4 10.77 -2.73 20.38
CA HIS A 4 9.87 -3.88 20.45
C HIS A 4 8.79 -3.78 19.37
N HIS A 5 8.13 -2.62 19.23
CA HIS A 5 7.17 -2.38 18.15
C HIS A 5 7.80 -2.55 16.77
N THR A 6 9.04 -2.09 16.59
CA THR A 6 9.78 -2.27 15.33
C THR A 6 10.01 -3.75 15.03
N PHE A 7 10.36 -4.56 16.03
CA PHE A 7 10.55 -5.99 15.87
C PHE A 7 9.24 -6.69 15.43
N GLU A 8 8.13 -6.37 16.10
CA GLU A 8 6.83 -7.01 15.88
C GLU A 8 6.25 -6.68 14.50
N ILE A 9 6.32 -5.41 14.07
CA ILE A 9 5.92 -5.02 12.71
C ILE A 9 6.75 -5.79 11.69
N LYS A 10 8.08 -5.81 11.86
CA LYS A 10 8.99 -6.50 10.95
C LYS A 10 8.68 -8.00 10.85
N GLU A 11 8.55 -8.67 11.98
CA GLU A 11 8.14 -10.08 12.07
C GLU A 11 6.83 -10.33 11.32
N PHE A 12 5.85 -9.45 11.49
CA PHE A 12 4.55 -9.58 10.86
C PHE A 12 4.58 -9.40 9.35
N ILE A 13 5.20 -8.33 8.85
CA ILE A 13 5.27 -8.02 7.41
C ILE A 13 6.24 -8.94 6.66
N SER A 14 7.23 -9.53 7.34
CA SER A 14 8.15 -10.50 6.73
C SER A 14 7.48 -11.76 6.19
N LYS A 15 6.25 -12.03 6.66
CA LYS A 15 5.44 -13.17 6.25
C LYS A 15 4.54 -12.83 5.06
N ALA A 16 4.61 -11.61 4.53
CA ALA A 16 3.77 -11.16 3.43
C ALA A 16 4.17 -11.89 2.16
N LYS A 17 3.18 -12.25 1.36
CA LYS A 17 3.39 -12.90 0.06
C LYS A 17 2.94 -12.05 -1.11
N HIS A 18 1.95 -11.19 -0.88
CA HIS A 18 1.29 -10.46 -1.94
C HIS A 18 1.13 -8.97 -1.60
N SER A 19 0.76 -8.63 -0.37
CA SER A 19 0.58 -7.22 0.00
C SER A 19 0.82 -6.90 1.47
N VAL A 20 1.18 -5.64 1.70
CA VAL A 20 1.22 -4.99 3.00
C VAL A 20 0.52 -3.65 2.91
N GLN A 21 -0.41 -3.39 3.83
CA GLN A 21 -0.95 -2.06 4.05
C GLN A 21 -0.51 -1.60 5.43
N LEU A 22 0.06 -0.39 5.52
CA LEU A 22 0.59 0.13 6.78
C LEU A 22 0.07 1.54 7.02
N TYR A 23 -0.63 1.73 8.13
CA TYR A 23 -0.93 3.03 8.68
C TYR A 23 -0.02 3.32 9.87
N SER A 24 0.60 4.50 9.85
CA SER A 24 1.33 5.03 10.99
C SER A 24 1.01 6.51 11.17
N ARG A 25 0.71 6.89 12.41
CA ARG A 25 0.55 8.30 12.81
C ARG A 25 1.89 8.97 13.11
N SER A 26 2.91 8.21 13.48
CA SER A 26 4.26 8.72 13.76
C SER A 26 5.23 8.35 12.63
N PRO A 27 6.38 9.04 12.53
CA PRO A 27 7.43 8.68 11.59
C PRO A 27 7.79 7.19 11.71
N ILE A 28 7.77 6.50 10.57
CA ILE A 28 8.06 5.07 10.51
C ILE A 28 9.54 4.85 10.82
N PRO A 29 9.89 3.92 11.72
CA PRO A 29 11.29 3.66 12.06
C PRO A 29 12.12 3.29 10.82
N PRO A 30 13.39 3.75 10.70
CA PRO A 30 14.24 3.46 9.54
C PRO A 30 14.36 1.98 9.19
N LEU A 31 14.42 1.10 10.19
CA LEU A 31 14.50 -0.35 9.99
C LEU A 31 13.24 -0.92 9.30
N ILE A 32 12.06 -0.35 9.56
CA ILE A 32 10.84 -0.73 8.87
C ILE A 32 10.89 -0.22 7.44
N LEU A 33 11.28 1.04 7.22
CA LEU A 33 11.42 1.60 5.86
C LEU A 33 12.35 0.77 4.99
N ASP A 34 13.52 0.38 5.50
CA ASP A 34 14.48 -0.45 4.78
C ASP A 34 13.88 -1.84 4.44
N TYR A 35 13.01 -2.37 5.29
CA TYR A 35 12.29 -3.61 5.01
C TYR A 35 11.16 -3.44 3.98
N LEU A 36 10.48 -2.29 3.98
CA LEU A 36 9.48 -1.96 2.98
C LEU A 36 10.08 -1.91 1.57
N PHE A 37 11.29 -1.36 1.41
CA PHE A 37 12.04 -1.44 0.14
C PHE A 37 12.29 -2.89 -0.30
N LEU A 38 12.73 -3.75 0.63
CA LEU A 38 12.94 -5.17 0.33
C LEU A 38 11.66 -5.87 -0.15
N LEU A 39 10.49 -5.51 0.41
CA LEU A 39 9.21 -6.05 -0.04
C LEU A 39 8.89 -5.61 -1.48
N LEU A 40 9.13 -4.35 -1.83
CA LEU A 40 8.96 -3.85 -3.20
C LEU A 40 9.88 -4.58 -4.20
N GLU A 41 11.15 -4.80 -3.83
CA GLU A 41 12.09 -5.59 -4.64
C GLU A 41 11.58 -7.03 -4.87
N GLN A 42 10.87 -7.59 -3.89
CA GLN A 42 10.21 -8.89 -3.96
C GLN A 42 8.86 -8.87 -4.68
N ARG A 43 8.48 -7.74 -5.31
CA ARG A 43 7.21 -7.54 -6.00
C ARG A 43 5.98 -7.65 -5.09
N ILE A 44 6.14 -7.41 -3.79
CA ILE A 44 5.03 -7.35 -2.83
C ILE A 44 4.44 -5.94 -2.87
N SER A 45 3.11 -5.87 -3.02
CA SER A 45 2.36 -4.63 -3.06
C SER A 45 2.43 -3.89 -1.72
N LEU A 46 2.60 -2.58 -1.75
CA LEU A 46 2.74 -1.77 -0.53
C LEU A 46 1.86 -0.53 -0.58
N ASP A 47 0.91 -0.46 0.34
CA ASP A 47 0.08 0.72 0.59
C ASP A 47 0.50 1.38 1.90
N LEU A 48 0.89 2.64 1.82
CA LEU A 48 1.43 3.39 2.95
C LEU A 48 0.58 4.61 3.28
N PHE A 49 -0.07 4.59 4.43
CA PHE A 49 -0.93 5.68 4.92
C PHE A 49 -0.14 6.54 5.93
N ILE A 50 0.42 7.64 5.44
CA ILE A 50 1.43 8.48 6.12
C ILE A 50 0.99 9.92 6.36
N GLY A 51 -0.24 10.26 5.98
CA GLY A 51 -0.78 11.63 6.04
C GLY A 51 -0.62 12.32 7.39
N GLU A 52 -0.78 11.59 8.50
CA GLU A 52 -0.61 12.12 9.85
C GLU A 52 0.85 12.07 10.36
N ALA A 53 1.70 11.26 9.73
CA ALA A 53 3.10 11.05 10.12
C ALA A 53 4.08 12.03 9.46
N ILE A 54 3.70 12.67 8.36
CA ILE A 54 4.50 13.74 7.75
C ILE A 54 4.25 15.03 8.54
N PRO A 55 5.29 15.64 9.15
CA PRO A 55 5.12 16.92 9.83
C PRO A 55 4.58 17.98 8.86
N GLU A 56 3.67 18.84 9.33
CA GLU A 56 3.18 19.99 8.55
C GLU A 56 4.34 20.89 8.05
N ASN A 57 5.45 20.90 8.78
CA ASN A 57 6.68 21.58 8.40
C ASN A 57 7.72 20.58 7.85
N VAL A 58 7.73 20.41 6.53
CA VAL A 58 8.65 19.55 5.78
C VAL A 58 10.14 19.78 6.09
N GLU A 59 10.52 20.99 6.52
CA GLU A 59 11.92 21.35 6.79
C GLU A 59 12.48 20.71 8.07
N SER A 60 11.62 20.23 8.97
CA SER A 60 12.07 19.66 10.24
C SER A 60 12.68 18.26 10.10
N GLU A 61 12.25 17.48 9.11
CA GLU A 61 12.69 16.09 8.89
C GLU A 61 12.87 15.74 7.40
N PRO A 62 13.78 16.43 6.69
CA PRO A 62 13.93 16.25 5.25
C PRO A 62 14.32 14.82 4.87
N TYR A 63 15.16 14.15 5.67
CA TYR A 63 15.61 12.79 5.40
C TYR A 63 14.48 11.75 5.43
N TYR A 64 13.56 11.88 6.39
CA TYR A 64 12.40 10.99 6.47
C TYR A 64 11.51 11.16 5.24
N LEU A 65 11.21 12.41 4.88
CA LEU A 65 10.42 12.70 3.69
C LEU A 65 11.08 12.17 2.41
N TYR A 66 12.40 12.33 2.26
CA TYR A 66 13.12 11.78 1.10
C TYR A 66 13.04 10.26 1.04
N LYS A 67 13.14 9.54 2.17
CA LYS A 67 12.97 8.08 2.20
C LYS A 67 11.55 7.68 1.80
N ILE A 68 10.54 8.40 2.28
CA ILE A 68 9.13 8.15 1.94
C ILE A 68 8.88 8.40 0.44
N ILE A 69 9.35 9.53 -0.10
CA ILE A 69 9.23 9.83 -1.54
C ILE A 69 9.95 8.75 -2.35
N HIS A 70 11.11 8.28 -1.88
CA HIS A 70 11.84 7.22 -2.55
C HIS A 70 11.06 5.90 -2.57
N LEU A 71 10.36 5.51 -1.50
CA LEU A 71 9.43 4.36 -1.53
C LEU A 71 8.37 4.52 -2.62
N GLY A 72 7.81 5.72 -2.78
CA GLY A 72 6.87 6.01 -3.86
C GLY A 72 7.49 5.80 -5.24
N LYS A 73 8.74 6.25 -5.45
CA LYS A 73 9.48 6.04 -6.70
C LYS A 73 9.78 4.56 -6.98
N GLU A 74 9.93 3.75 -5.95
CA GLU A 74 10.11 2.29 -6.06
C GLU A 74 8.78 1.52 -6.19
N GLY A 75 7.65 2.23 -6.28
CA GLY A 75 6.33 1.64 -6.59
C GLY A 75 5.42 1.42 -5.39
N ALA A 76 5.71 2.00 -4.22
CA ALA A 76 4.76 2.02 -3.11
C ALA A 76 3.65 3.06 -3.34
N ASN A 77 2.42 2.70 -2.97
CA ASN A 77 1.31 3.65 -2.97
C ASN A 77 1.35 4.49 -1.70
N LEU A 78 1.37 5.81 -1.84
CA LEU A 78 1.46 6.74 -0.71
C LEU A 78 0.14 7.50 -0.55
N TYR A 79 -0.49 7.36 0.63
CA TYR A 79 -1.78 7.95 0.93
C TYR A 79 -1.70 8.96 2.08
N ASN A 80 -2.43 10.06 1.94
CA ASN A 80 -2.61 11.04 3.00
C ASN A 80 -3.72 10.61 3.99
N GLY A 81 -3.45 9.50 4.70
CA GLY A 81 -4.40 8.84 5.58
C GLY A 81 -4.87 9.70 6.76
N LYS A 82 -6.09 10.24 6.68
CA LYS A 82 -6.77 10.96 7.80
C LYS A 82 -7.90 10.15 8.44
N GLN A 83 -8.26 9.01 7.86
CA GLN A 83 -9.35 8.14 8.33
C GLN A 83 -9.10 7.52 9.71
N PHE A 84 -7.85 7.53 10.16
CA PHE A 84 -7.43 7.06 11.47
C PHE A 84 -7.11 8.23 12.40
N PHE A 85 -7.66 9.42 12.14
CA PHE A 85 -7.37 10.61 12.92
C PHE A 85 -7.60 10.38 14.42
N GLY A 86 -6.54 10.63 15.20
CA GLY A 86 -6.54 10.44 16.65
C GLY A 86 -6.23 9.02 17.10
N ASN A 87 -6.08 8.07 16.18
CA ASN A 87 -5.61 6.73 16.48
C ASN A 87 -4.13 6.79 16.84
N ARG A 88 -3.81 6.28 18.03
CA ARG A 88 -2.44 6.23 18.57
C ARG A 88 -1.75 4.90 18.25
N ALA A 89 -2.36 4.08 17.40
CA ALA A 89 -1.85 2.78 17.04
C ALA A 89 -1.21 2.77 15.65
N ILE A 90 -0.22 1.89 15.48
CA ILE A 90 0.22 1.45 14.15
C ILE A 90 -0.70 0.30 13.76
N ILE A 91 -1.25 0.36 12.55
CA ILE A 91 -2.09 -0.70 12.00
C ILE A 91 -1.40 -1.23 10.76
N CYS A 92 -1.17 -2.54 10.72
CA CYS A 92 -0.60 -3.20 9.57
C CYS A 92 -1.47 -4.36 9.14
N GLN A 93 -1.91 -4.35 7.89
CA GLN A 93 -2.59 -5.47 7.25
C GLN A 93 -1.64 -6.18 6.32
N ARG A 94 -1.73 -7.51 6.29
CA ARG A 94 -0.93 -8.36 5.42
C ARG A 94 -1.83 -9.28 4.60
N ASP A 95 -1.53 -9.39 3.31
CA ASP A 95 -2.18 -10.29 2.35
C ASP A 95 -3.73 -10.28 2.40
N TYR A 96 -4.33 -9.17 2.83
CA TYR A 96 -5.78 -9.03 3.09
C TYR A 96 -6.39 -10.12 3.98
N ASN A 97 -5.59 -10.74 4.86
CA ASN A 97 -6.03 -11.88 5.68
C ASN A 97 -5.82 -11.68 7.18
N GLN A 98 -4.84 -10.86 7.55
CA GLN A 98 -4.44 -10.63 8.93
C GLN A 98 -4.13 -9.16 9.13
N ILE A 99 -4.50 -8.64 10.30
CA ILE A 99 -4.17 -7.29 10.76
C ILE A 99 -3.47 -7.41 12.10
N ILE A 100 -2.42 -6.62 12.31
CA ILE A 100 -1.93 -6.30 13.64
C ILE A 100 -2.23 -4.84 13.96
N ARG A 101 -2.61 -4.62 15.21
CA ARG A 101 -2.74 -3.29 15.82
C ARG A 101 -1.76 -3.21 16.98
N LEU A 102 -0.93 -2.18 16.96
CA LEU A 102 0.05 -1.90 18.02
C LEU A 102 -0.32 -0.60 18.70
N ASP A 103 -0.84 -0.68 19.92
CA ASP A 103 -1.11 0.49 20.75
C ASP A 103 0.21 1.02 21.34
N ILE A 104 0.65 2.20 20.88
CA ILE A 104 1.95 2.76 21.25
C ILE A 104 2.00 3.15 22.74
N GLU A 105 0.89 3.60 23.33
CA GLU A 105 0.87 4.05 24.74
C GLU A 105 0.80 2.88 25.71
N ASN A 106 -0.04 1.89 25.41
CA ASN A 106 -0.31 0.78 26.32
C ASN A 106 0.62 -0.42 26.08
N ASP A 107 1.46 -0.38 25.03
CA ASP A 107 2.34 -1.47 24.63
C ASP A 107 1.56 -2.79 24.38
N VAL A 108 0.34 -2.65 23.85
CA VAL A 108 -0.56 -3.78 23.59
C VAL A 108 -0.52 -4.13 22.11
N ILE A 109 -0.39 -5.43 21.83
CA ILE A 109 -0.38 -6.01 20.50
C ILE A 109 -1.65 -6.85 20.34
N GLU A 110 -2.44 -6.52 19.33
CA GLU A 110 -3.64 -7.26 18.97
C GLU A 110 -3.51 -7.76 17.53
N SER A 111 -3.83 -9.03 17.31
CA SER A 111 -3.87 -9.61 15.97
C SER A 111 -5.29 -9.99 15.62
N PHE A 112 -5.73 -9.63 14.42
CA PHE A 112 -7.05 -9.92 13.91
C PHE A 112 -7.00 -10.71 12.62
N THR A 113 -7.90 -11.70 12.50
CA THR A 113 -8.09 -12.51 11.29
C THR A 113 -9.37 -12.10 10.56
N SER A 114 -9.47 -12.47 9.28
CA SER A 114 -10.54 -12.01 8.37
C SER A 114 -11.98 -12.35 8.78
N ASP A 115 -12.15 -13.28 9.71
CA ASP A 115 -13.43 -13.69 10.29
C ASP A 115 -13.92 -12.78 11.44
N GLN A 116 -13.05 -11.93 11.98
CA GLN A 116 -13.36 -11.04 13.10
C GLN A 116 -13.94 -9.69 12.63
N GLU A 117 -14.85 -9.10 13.42
CA GLU A 117 -15.50 -7.82 13.07
C GLU A 117 -14.52 -6.64 13.11
N GLU A 118 -13.53 -6.70 13.99
CA GLU A 118 -12.44 -5.74 14.10
C GLU A 118 -11.62 -5.70 12.81
N PHE A 119 -11.34 -6.87 12.22
CA PHE A 119 -10.65 -6.95 10.93
C PHE A 119 -11.43 -6.22 9.85
N LYS A 120 -12.74 -6.49 9.74
CA LYS A 120 -13.60 -5.84 8.73
C LYS A 120 -13.63 -4.33 8.94
N SER A 121 -13.70 -3.89 10.18
CA SER A 121 -13.70 -2.47 10.55
C SER A 121 -12.42 -1.76 10.12
N PHE A 122 -11.25 -2.32 10.44
CA PHE A 122 -9.96 -1.73 10.04
C PHE A 122 -9.75 -1.77 8.53
N ARG A 123 -10.12 -2.87 7.89
CA ARG A 123 -10.06 -2.99 6.44
C ARG A 123 -10.91 -1.92 5.75
N SER A 124 -12.16 -1.74 6.20
CA SER A 124 -13.02 -0.69 5.65
C SER A 124 -12.41 0.70 5.80
N LEU A 125 -11.72 0.99 6.92
CA LEU A 125 -11.01 2.25 7.09
C LEU A 125 -9.85 2.40 6.10
N LEU A 126 -9.04 1.35 5.89
CA LEU A 126 -7.96 1.37 4.88
C LEU A 126 -8.50 1.61 3.46
N GLU A 127 -9.67 1.06 3.13
CA GLU A 127 -10.29 1.20 1.81
C GLU A 127 -10.82 2.63 1.54
N LEU A 128 -11.24 3.39 2.56
CA LEU A 128 -11.88 4.72 2.42
C LEU A 128 -11.04 5.78 1.70
N GLN A 129 -9.71 5.63 1.60
CA GLN A 129 -8.82 6.60 0.96
C GLN A 129 -8.13 6.14 -0.31
N THR A 130 -8.24 4.86 -0.68
CA THR A 130 -7.81 4.39 -2.01
C THR A 130 -8.63 5.01 -3.16
N ALA A 131 -9.61 5.86 -2.85
CA ALA A 131 -10.51 6.52 -3.79
C ALA A 131 -10.28 8.05 -3.94
N SER A 132 -9.33 8.67 -3.22
CA SER A 132 -9.08 10.12 -3.31
C SER A 132 -7.80 10.44 -4.07
N GLU A 133 -7.97 11.14 -5.20
CA GLU A 133 -7.03 11.54 -6.27
C GLU A 133 -5.78 12.37 -5.88
N ASP A 134 -5.39 12.44 -4.61
CA ASP A 134 -4.23 13.22 -4.16
C ASP A 134 -2.98 12.34 -4.00
N GLU A 135 -2.50 11.80 -5.13
CA GLU A 135 -1.16 11.22 -5.20
C GLU A 135 -0.12 12.32 -4.98
N PHE A 136 0.81 12.05 -4.06
CA PHE A 136 1.81 12.99 -3.60
C PHE A 136 2.75 13.41 -4.75
N ARG A 137 2.60 14.67 -5.21
CA ARG A 137 3.49 15.40 -6.16
C ARG A 137 3.73 14.72 -7.51
N LYS A 138 2.92 15.08 -8.51
CA LYS A 138 3.17 14.83 -9.94
C LYS A 138 4.06 15.94 -10.52
N GLU A 139 5.22 15.61 -11.06
CA GLU A 139 6.04 16.53 -11.86
C GLU A 139 5.55 16.57 -13.32
N PRO A 140 5.70 17.70 -14.05
CA PRO A 140 5.38 17.75 -15.47
C PRO A 140 6.28 16.79 -16.27
N GLY A 141 5.69 15.76 -16.87
CA GLY A 141 6.40 14.73 -17.63
C GLY A 141 6.41 13.36 -16.97
N ASP A 142 5.90 13.24 -15.74
CA ASP A 142 5.71 11.94 -15.10
C ASP A 142 4.72 11.09 -15.91
N ILE A 143 5.01 9.78 -15.99
CA ILE A 143 4.13 8.80 -16.61
C ILE A 143 2.86 8.70 -15.77
N GLN A 144 1.71 9.03 -16.35
CA GLN A 144 0.42 8.90 -15.65
C GLN A 144 -0.25 7.62 -16.09
N ILE A 145 -0.37 6.66 -15.17
CA ILE A 145 -1.05 5.40 -15.42
C ILE A 145 -2.49 5.55 -14.91
N HIS A 146 -3.45 5.20 -15.74
CA HIS A 146 -4.84 5.04 -15.37
C HIS A 146 -5.19 3.59 -15.62
N PHE A 147 -5.40 2.82 -14.56
CA PHE A 147 -5.78 1.42 -14.68
C PHE A 147 -7.09 1.17 -13.93
N LYS A 148 -8.05 0.52 -14.60
CA LYS A 148 -9.36 0.20 -14.05
C LYS A 148 -9.66 -1.28 -14.23
N THR A 149 -10.33 -1.85 -13.24
CA THR A 149 -10.83 -3.23 -13.30
C THR A 149 -12.31 -3.26 -13.03
N ASP A 150 -13.02 -4.17 -13.69
CA ASP A 150 -14.44 -4.40 -13.42
C ASP A 150 -14.67 -4.89 -11.97
N ASP A 151 -13.73 -5.67 -11.42
CA ASP A 151 -13.77 -6.21 -10.06
C ASP A 151 -12.40 -6.08 -9.37
N LYS A 152 -12.34 -5.30 -8.29
CA LYS A 152 -11.12 -5.11 -7.46
C LYS A 152 -10.72 -6.37 -6.67
N ILE A 153 -11.65 -7.31 -6.49
CA ILE A 153 -11.43 -8.57 -5.77
C ILE A 153 -11.95 -9.68 -6.66
N SER A 154 -11.06 -10.59 -7.03
CA SER A 154 -11.40 -11.67 -7.95
C SER A 154 -10.96 -13.02 -7.41
N LEU A 155 -11.92 -13.94 -7.33
CA LEU A 155 -11.70 -15.30 -6.85
C LEU A 155 -11.11 -16.18 -7.96
N LYS A 156 -10.46 -17.27 -7.56
CA LYS A 156 -9.99 -18.31 -8.48
C LYS A 156 -11.03 -18.70 -9.55
N ASN A 157 -10.61 -18.68 -10.81
CA ASN A 157 -11.39 -18.87 -12.04
C ASN A 157 -12.32 -17.71 -12.44
N SER A 158 -12.18 -16.52 -11.87
CA SER A 158 -12.86 -15.33 -12.40
C SER A 158 -12.20 -14.82 -13.68
N LYS A 159 -12.97 -14.06 -14.46
CA LYS A 159 -12.47 -13.23 -15.55
C LYS A 159 -12.61 -11.78 -15.11
N VAL A 160 -11.53 -11.03 -15.23
CA VAL A 160 -11.48 -9.60 -14.88
C VAL A 160 -11.27 -8.82 -16.14
N GLY A 161 -12.19 -7.91 -16.44
CA GLY A 161 -11.95 -6.88 -17.45
C GLY A 161 -10.97 -5.86 -16.88
N VAL A 162 -9.92 -5.59 -17.64
CA VAL A 162 -8.90 -4.60 -17.34
C VAL A 162 -8.91 -3.53 -18.43
N GLU A 163 -8.88 -2.27 -18.02
CA GLU A 163 -8.76 -1.09 -18.88
C GLU A 163 -7.53 -0.32 -18.43
N TRP A 164 -6.67 0.08 -19.38
CA TRP A 164 -5.49 0.88 -19.08
C TRP A 164 -5.35 2.06 -20.04
N LYS A 165 -4.76 3.14 -19.53
CA LYS A 165 -4.32 4.29 -20.30
C LYS A 165 -3.11 4.90 -19.62
N VAL A 166 -2.02 5.08 -20.37
CA VAL A 166 -0.77 5.63 -19.88
C VAL A 166 -0.39 6.88 -20.66
N GLU A 167 -0.32 8.00 -19.97
CA GLU A 167 0.14 9.28 -20.52
C GLU A 167 1.67 9.38 -20.42
N ASN A 168 2.30 10.04 -21.39
CA ASN A 168 3.76 10.19 -21.50
C ASN A 168 4.54 8.88 -21.73
N ALA A 169 3.88 7.82 -22.21
CA ALA A 169 4.49 6.59 -22.73
C ALA A 169 3.83 6.16 -24.05
N GLU A 170 4.59 5.56 -24.96
CA GLU A 170 4.07 4.99 -26.22
C GLU A 170 3.65 3.52 -26.07
N ARG A 171 4.37 2.76 -25.25
CA ARG A 171 4.10 1.35 -24.95
C ARG A 171 4.40 1.07 -23.49
N VAL A 172 3.67 0.12 -22.92
CA VAL A 172 3.82 -0.27 -21.52
C VAL A 172 3.85 -1.79 -21.39
N GLU A 173 4.66 -2.28 -20.46
CA GLU A 173 4.67 -3.69 -20.09
C GLU A 173 3.72 -3.88 -18.90
N ILE A 174 2.64 -4.62 -19.11
CA ILE A 174 1.67 -4.96 -18.08
C ILE A 174 1.85 -6.44 -17.74
N ASP A 175 2.07 -6.75 -16.47
CA ASP A 175 2.16 -8.13 -16.00
C ASP A 175 0.92 -8.93 -16.45
N MET A 176 1.15 -10.14 -16.96
CA MET A 176 0.16 -11.03 -17.62
C MET A 176 -0.32 -10.63 -19.03
N LEU A 177 -0.20 -9.37 -19.45
CA LEU A 177 -0.54 -8.94 -20.82
C LEU A 177 0.70 -8.76 -21.73
N GLY A 178 1.89 -8.60 -21.12
CA GLY A 178 3.13 -8.31 -21.83
C GLY A 178 3.19 -6.86 -22.33
N ILE A 179 3.93 -6.62 -23.41
CA ILE A 179 4.11 -5.28 -23.96
C ILE A 179 2.93 -4.89 -24.85
N VAL A 180 2.11 -3.97 -24.36
CA VAL A 180 0.91 -3.45 -25.02
C VAL A 180 1.10 -1.97 -25.43
N GLU A 181 0.16 -1.46 -26.22
CA GLU A 181 0.05 -0.01 -26.51
C GLU A 181 -0.30 0.76 -25.23
N ASN A 182 -0.06 2.07 -25.23
CA ASN A 182 -0.28 2.91 -24.06
C ASN A 182 -1.76 2.99 -23.61
N GLU A 183 -2.73 2.60 -24.45
CA GLU A 183 -4.14 2.48 -24.05
C GLU A 183 -4.79 1.19 -24.59
N GLY A 184 -5.74 0.62 -23.84
CA GLY A 184 -6.45 -0.57 -24.26
C GLY A 184 -7.36 -1.20 -23.21
N THR A 185 -8.03 -2.28 -23.62
CA THR A 185 -8.87 -3.12 -22.75
C THR A 185 -8.64 -4.59 -23.06
N ASP A 186 -8.60 -5.44 -22.04
CA ASP A 186 -8.45 -6.90 -22.19
C ASP A 186 -9.16 -7.67 -21.05
N GLN A 187 -9.22 -9.00 -21.15
CA GLN A 187 -9.73 -9.90 -20.12
C GLN A 187 -8.65 -10.84 -19.60
N ILE A 188 -8.35 -10.74 -18.31
CA ILE A 188 -7.40 -11.64 -17.64
C ILE A 188 -8.17 -12.72 -16.90
N ARG A 189 -7.73 -13.99 -17.03
CA ARG A 189 -8.26 -15.11 -16.25
C ARG A 189 -7.41 -15.31 -15.00
N ILE A 190 -8.03 -15.15 -13.84
CA ILE A 190 -7.39 -15.35 -12.54
C ILE A 190 -7.41 -16.84 -12.21
N THR A 191 -6.25 -17.49 -12.21
CA THR A 191 -6.13 -18.95 -12.01
C THR A 191 -5.81 -19.36 -10.57
N GLU A 192 -5.42 -18.39 -9.75
CA GLU A 192 -5.14 -18.47 -8.31
C GLU A 192 -5.40 -17.10 -7.66
N ASP A 193 -5.40 -17.02 -6.32
CA ASP A 193 -5.62 -15.75 -5.63
C ASP A 193 -4.49 -14.78 -5.98
N LEU A 194 -4.84 -13.70 -6.69
CA LEU A 194 -3.88 -12.79 -7.28
C LEU A 194 -4.29 -11.35 -7.00
N ILE A 195 -3.35 -10.54 -6.54
CA ILE A 195 -3.51 -9.09 -6.42
C ILE A 195 -3.07 -8.49 -7.75
N ILE A 196 -3.99 -7.81 -8.42
CA ILE A 196 -3.66 -7.01 -9.58
C ILE A 196 -3.22 -5.65 -9.03
N ASN A 197 -1.93 -5.34 -9.16
CA ASN A 197 -1.43 -4.01 -8.84
C ASN A 197 -1.90 -3.06 -9.93
N LEU A 198 -2.89 -2.24 -9.59
CA LEU A 198 -3.45 -1.20 -10.46
C LEU A 198 -2.81 0.10 -10.01
N TYR A 199 -1.88 0.61 -10.82
CA TYR A 199 -1.39 1.99 -10.71
C TYR A 199 -2.39 2.92 -11.41
#